data_AF-A0A833ANV4-F1
#
_entry.id   AF-A0A833ANV4-F1
#
_cell.length_a   1.000
_cell.length_b   1.000
_cell.length_c   1.000
_cell.angle_alpha   90.00
_cell.angle_beta   90.00
_cell.angle_gamma   90.00
#
_symmetry.space_group_name_H-M   'P 1'
#
loop_
_entity.id
_entity.type
_entity.pdbx_description
1 polymer ?
#
loop_
_entity_poly.entity_id
_entity_poly.type
_entity_poly.pdbx_seq_one_letter_code
_entity_poly.pdbx_strand_id
1 'polypeptide(L)'
;MKIQHQINRLQLSCPTPFDVEKILMQSEKHQLLFRAFEEHITYCPKCFRIVRKLHKFYEILDNEMKNEVSPQIVAFAKAVYDEKTQDIKNE
;
A
#
# COMPACT_ATOMS: atom_id res chain seq x y z
N MET A 1 -0.37 -22.18 5.18
CA MET A 1 -1.85 -22.25 5.35
C MET A 1 -2.54 -20.92 5.69
N LYS A 2 -1.91 -19.92 6.35
CA LYS A 2 -2.56 -18.63 6.67
C LYS A 2 -2.87 -17.74 5.45
N ILE A 3 -1.95 -17.67 4.47
CA ILE A 3 -2.11 -16.82 3.27
C ILE A 3 -3.26 -17.29 2.38
N GLN A 4 -3.39 -18.60 2.15
CA GLN A 4 -4.47 -19.15 1.33
C GLN A 4 -5.85 -18.82 1.91
N HIS A 5 -5.99 -18.83 3.24
CA HIS A 5 -7.24 -18.42 3.89
C HIS A 5 -7.54 -16.93 3.67
N GLN A 6 -6.51 -16.07 3.70
CA GLN A 6 -6.66 -14.64 3.44
C GLN A 6 -7.05 -14.37 1.98
N ILE A 7 -6.46 -15.08 1.02
CA ILE A 7 -6.84 -15.02 -0.41
C ILE A 7 -8.30 -15.42 -0.59
N ASN A 8 -8.70 -16.56 -0.03
CA ASN A 8 -10.09 -17.03 -0.13
C ASN A 8 -11.08 -16.02 0.49
N ARG A 9 -10.71 -15.34 1.59
CA ARG A 9 -11.54 -14.28 2.18
C ARG A 9 -11.71 -13.06 1.29
N LEU A 10 -10.67 -12.64 0.55
CA LEU A 10 -10.75 -11.52 -0.40
C LEU A 10 -11.67 -11.85 -1.58
N GLN A 11 -11.69 -13.10 -2.02
CA GLN A 11 -12.61 -13.55 -3.07
C GLN A 11 -14.07 -13.57 -2.61
N LEU A 12 -14.32 -13.80 -1.31
CA LEU A 12 -15.66 -13.93 -0.75
C LEU A 12 -16.21 -12.62 -0.17
N SER A 13 -15.34 -11.67 0.21
CA SER A 13 -15.76 -10.47 0.93
C SER A 13 -14.79 -9.29 0.78
N CYS A 14 -15.33 -8.07 0.81
CA CYS A 14 -14.53 -6.86 0.83
C CYS A 14 -13.69 -6.75 2.11
N PRO A 15 -12.38 -6.50 2.03
CA PRO A 15 -11.51 -6.35 3.20
C PRO A 15 -11.84 -5.10 4.02
N THR A 16 -11.45 -5.12 5.30
CA THR A 16 -11.52 -3.93 6.16
C THR A 16 -10.40 -2.94 5.82
N PRO A 17 -10.50 -1.65 6.21
CA PRO A 17 -9.43 -0.68 5.98
C PRO A 17 -8.06 -1.13 6.54
N PHE A 18 -8.06 -1.73 7.74
CA PHE A 18 -6.86 -2.28 8.36
C PHE A 18 -6.24 -3.43 7.54
N ASP A 19 -7.08 -4.32 7.00
CA ASP A 19 -6.59 -5.40 6.13
C ASP A 19 -6.01 -4.87 4.83
N VAL A 20 -6.63 -3.83 4.23
CA VAL A 20 -6.11 -3.18 3.02
C VAL A 20 -4.72 -2.61 3.26
N GLU A 21 -4.54 -1.84 4.35
CA GLU A 21 -3.24 -1.30 4.74
C GLU A 21 -2.19 -2.41 4.91
N LYS A 22 -2.56 -3.48 5.62
CA LYS A 22 -1.68 -4.63 5.83
C LYS A 22 -1.28 -5.33 4.52
N ILE A 23 -2.23 -5.53 3.60
CA ILE A 23 -1.97 -6.13 2.29
C ILE A 23 -1.02 -5.26 1.48
N LEU A 24 -1.23 -3.94 1.47
CA LEU A 24 -0.38 -2.98 0.76
C LEU A 24 1.04 -2.97 1.34
N MET A 25 1.18 -2.93 2.67
CA MET A 25 2.48 -2.92 3.35
C MET A 25 3.26 -4.22 3.19
N GLN A 26 2.59 -5.36 3.02
CA GLN A 26 3.21 -6.68 2.91
C GLN A 26 3.30 -7.20 1.47
N SER A 27 3.08 -6.33 0.48
CA SER A 27 2.99 -6.70 -0.94
C SER A 27 4.24 -7.41 -1.45
N GLU A 28 5.43 -7.00 -1.02
CA GLU A 28 6.70 -7.65 -1.39
C GLU A 28 6.83 -9.07 -0.81
N LYS A 29 6.44 -9.25 0.45
CA LYS A 29 6.52 -10.53 1.17
C LYS A 29 5.44 -11.53 0.75
N HIS A 30 4.29 -11.02 0.31
CA HIS A 30 3.08 -11.82 0.05
C HIS A 30 2.46 -11.48 -1.32
N GLN A 31 3.26 -11.61 -2.39
CA GLN A 31 2.86 -11.28 -3.76
C GLN A 31 1.52 -11.93 -4.21
N LEU A 32 1.26 -13.18 -3.83
CA LEU A 32 0.01 -13.86 -4.18
C LEU A 32 -1.22 -13.22 -3.51
N LEU A 33 -1.08 -12.76 -2.27
CA LEU A 33 -2.14 -12.05 -1.56
C LEU A 33 -2.40 -10.67 -2.19
N PHE A 34 -1.32 -10.00 -2.60
CA PHE A 34 -1.41 -8.73 -3.30
C PHE A 34 -2.11 -8.88 -4.66
N ARG A 35 -1.76 -9.88 -5.47
CA ARG A 35 -2.45 -10.17 -6.75
C ARG A 35 -3.94 -10.45 -6.57
N ALA A 36 -4.31 -11.25 -5.56
CA ALA A 36 -5.72 -11.51 -5.26
C ALA A 36 -6.47 -10.22 -4.85
N PHE A 37 -5.78 -9.29 -4.18
CA PHE A 37 -6.33 -7.98 -3.86
C PHE A 37 -6.46 -7.08 -5.09
N GLU A 38 -5.49 -7.10 -6.01
CA GLU A 38 -5.59 -6.40 -7.32
C GLU A 38 -6.82 -6.86 -8.10
N GLU A 39 -7.03 -8.17 -8.21
CA GLU A 39 -8.24 -8.73 -8.81
C GLU A 39 -9.51 -8.23 -8.10
N HIS A 40 -9.51 -8.21 -6.77
CA HIS A 40 -10.63 -7.71 -5.97
C HIS A 40 -10.97 -6.24 -6.25
N ILE A 41 -9.96 -5.39 -6.42
CA ILE A 41 -10.14 -3.97 -6.67
C ILE A 41 -10.89 -3.71 -7.98
N THR A 42 -10.76 -4.59 -8.99
CA THR A 42 -11.41 -4.41 -10.30
C THR A 42 -12.95 -4.44 -10.21
N TYR A 43 -13.51 -5.19 -9.27
CA TYR A 43 -14.97 -5.36 -9.13
C TYR A 43 -15.54 -4.77 -7.84
N CYS A 44 -14.71 -4.36 -6.87
CA CYS A 44 -15.17 -3.78 -5.60
C CYS A 44 -15.07 -2.24 -5.61
N PRO A 45 -16.20 -1.49 -5.70
CA PRO A 45 -16.16 -0.02 -5.79
C PRO A 45 -15.56 0.66 -4.56
N LYS A 46 -15.70 0.03 -3.39
CA LYS A 46 -15.16 0.53 -2.13
C LYS A 46 -13.64 0.46 -2.12
N CYS A 47 -13.07 -0.70 -2.44
CA CYS A 47 -11.62 -0.90 -2.52
C CYS A 47 -11.01 -0.05 -3.63
N PHE A 48 -11.66 0.02 -4.80
CA PHE A 48 -11.26 0.91 -5.89
C PHE A 48 -11.14 2.36 -5.44
N ARG A 49 -12.13 2.87 -4.70
CA ARG A 49 -12.09 4.24 -4.18
C ARG A 49 -10.95 4.49 -3.21
N ILE A 50 -10.64 3.52 -2.34
CA ILE A 50 -9.53 3.62 -1.38
C ILE A 50 -8.19 3.67 -2.12
N VAL A 51 -7.96 2.72 -3.03
CA VAL A 51 -6.71 2.64 -3.81
C VAL A 51 -6.52 3.89 -4.67
N ARG A 52 -7.58 4.38 -5.32
CA ARG A 52 -7.51 5.61 -6.10
C ARG A 52 -7.11 6.83 -5.25
N LYS A 53 -7.60 6.93 -4.01
CA LYS A 53 -7.22 8.01 -3.08
C LYS A 53 -5.75 7.89 -2.68
N LEU A 54 -5.28 6.68 -2.38
CA LEU A 54 -3.87 6.42 -2.07
C LEU A 54 -2.96 6.76 -3.24
N HIS A 55 -3.31 6.36 -4.46
CA HIS A 55 -2.57 6.70 -5.67
C HIS A 55 -2.43 8.23 -5.82
N LYS A 56 -3.55 8.96 -5.72
CA LYS A 56 -3.54 10.43 -5.79
C LYS A 56 -2.67 11.06 -4.70
N PHE A 57 -2.69 10.50 -3.49
CA PHE A 57 -1.84 10.97 -2.40
C PHE A 57 -0.35 10.78 -2.72
N TYR A 58 0.04 9.61 -3.25
CA TYR A 58 1.43 9.36 -3.66
C TYR A 58 1.87 10.22 -4.84
N GLU A 59 1.00 10.47 -5.83
CA GLU A 59 1.28 11.41 -6.92
C GLU A 59 1.54 12.83 -6.40
N ILE A 60 0.73 13.31 -5.45
CA ILE A 60 0.94 14.61 -4.81
C ILE A 60 2.28 14.61 -4.08
N LEU A 61 2.57 13.59 -3.26
CA LEU A 61 3.84 13.50 -2.54
C LEU A 61 5.05 13.48 -3.49
N ASP A 62 5.02 12.69 -4.55
CA ASP A 62 6.10 12.62 -5.54
C ASP A 62 6.30 13.98 -6.24
N ASN A 63 5.20 14.67 -6.55
CA ASN A 63 5.27 16.01 -7.12
C ASN A 63 5.83 17.06 -6.14
N GLU A 64 5.44 16.99 -4.85
CA GLU A 64 5.97 17.84 -3.79
C GLU A 64 7.47 17.58 -3.57
N MET A 65 7.91 16.31 -3.64
CA MET A 65 9.33 15.93 -3.55
C MET A 65 10.16 16.42 -4.73
N LYS A 66 9.65 16.29 -5.96
CA LYS A 66 10.37 16.70 -7.18
C LYS A 66 10.52 18.21 -7.32
N ASN A 67 9.50 18.96 -6.90
CA ASN A 67 9.46 20.41 -7.06
C ASN A 67 9.81 21.17 -5.76
N GLU A 68 10.12 20.44 -4.68
CA GLU A 68 10.47 20.99 -3.35
C GLU A 68 9.47 22.04 -2.83
N VAL A 69 8.19 21.91 -3.19
CA VAL A 69 7.15 22.92 -2.92
C VAL A 69 6.92 23.09 -1.42
N SER A 70 6.97 22.00 -0.66
CA SER A 70 6.82 21.99 0.80
C SER A 70 7.98 21.30 1.50
N PRO A 71 8.92 22.05 2.11
CA PRO A 71 10.07 21.48 2.82
C PRO A 71 9.70 20.48 3.92
N GLN A 72 8.54 20.66 4.57
CA GLN A 72 8.04 19.77 5.63
C GLN A 72 7.60 18.42 5.07
N ILE A 73 6.92 18.42 3.91
CA ILE A 73 6.48 17.18 3.24
C ILE A 73 7.69 16.43 2.69
N VAL A 74 8.66 17.13 2.11
CA VAL A 74 9.90 16.51 1.64
C VAL A 74 10.68 15.88 2.79
N ALA A 75 10.80 16.56 3.94
CA ALA A 75 11.45 16.01 5.13
C ALA A 75 10.73 14.77 5.66
N PHE A 76 9.39 14.80 5.75
CA PHE A 76 8.58 13.64 6.13
C PHE A 76 8.78 12.46 5.18
N ALA A 77 8.69 12.69 3.86
CA ALA A 77 8.84 11.63 2.88
C ALA A 77 10.25 11.01 2.92
N LYS A 78 11.30 11.84 3.03
CA LYS A 78 12.69 11.37 3.19
C LYS A 78 12.86 10.50 4.44
N ALA A 79 12.31 10.90 5.58
CA ALA A 79 12.36 10.10 6.81
C ALA A 79 11.72 8.72 6.64
N VAL A 80 10.55 8.65 5.97
CA VAL A 80 9.87 7.38 5.68
C VAL A 80 10.66 6.49 4.71
N TYR A 81 11.37 7.06 3.75
CA TYR A 81 12.25 6.30 2.84
C TYR A 81 13.52 5.79 3.55
N ASP A 82 14.10 6.59 4.43
CA ASP A 82 15.34 6.24 5.12
C ASP A 82 15.12 5.15 6.20
N GLU A 83 13.99 5.15 6.90
CA GLU A 83 13.64 4.08 7.87
C GLU A 83 13.57 2.70 7.20
N LYS A 84 13.01 2.60 5.98
CA LYS A 84 13.01 1.34 5.21
C LYS A 84 14.41 0.84 4.84
N THR A 85 15.41 1.73 4.82
CA THR A 85 16.79 1.35 4.48
C THR A 85 17.55 0.77 5.68
N GLN A 86 17.07 1.02 6.91
CA GLN A 86 17.70 0.50 8.13
C GLN A 86 17.22 -0.90 8.50
N ASP A 87 15.98 -1.27 8.17
CA ASP A 87 15.46 -2.63 8.43
C ASP A 87 16.04 -3.69 7.48
N ILE A 88 16.55 -3.32 6.30
CA ILE A 88 17.13 -4.25 5.32
C ILE A 88 18.59 -4.63 5.65
N LYS A 89 19.26 -3.87 6.54
CA LYS A 89 20.68 -4.11 6.88
C LYS A 89 20.89 -4.98 8.14
N ASN A 90 19.81 -5.40 8.81
CA ASN A 90 19.87 -6.14 10.07
C ASN A 90 19.23 -7.54 10.00
N GLU A 91 19.13 -8.16 8.82
CA GLU A 91 18.82 -9.59 8.65
C GLU A 91 19.97 -10.35 7.98
#